data_AF-A0A2E0UK68-F1
#
_entry.id   AF-A0A2E0UK68-F1
#
_cell.length_a   1.000
_cell.length_b   1.000
_cell.length_c   1.000
_cell.angle_alpha   90.00
_cell.angle_beta   90.00
_cell.angle_gamma   90.00
#
_symmetry.space_group_name_H-M   'P 1'
#
loop_
_entity.id
_entity.type
_entity.pdbx_description
1 polymer ?
#
loop_
_entity_poly.entity_id
_entity_poly.type
_entity_poly.pdbx_seq_one_letter_code
_entity_poly.pdbx_strand_id
1 'polypeptide(L)'
;MAGQGVITVFGLFVLRQDEVGVRLTLGRFSGVVQPGLGFNVPIIHKVIKTKSSLQTIDLPEQQIVLSGNISVIISGNLNFRVKAPDRALLAVDNYRYSIQQLALTTIADVLGSKTIEEVRGAKLKIAEEIEAIVSRTASNWGLADVDIRLTDARMDEGLQRAMMRETEARKEANAIKIKAESDKYVAGIFAEAADSLAKSPGAMTLRVLQTLSDVSNDKTTIVVPVPIDLLTRQSPSPVDISSATSATSESPELLVNVPDVPMGKIKIRGDKAVAVCPACNARYDVTAILGESKVDAAPEIPGQQIQCKRCGQIFTLPEVD
;
A
#
# COMPACT_ATOMS: atom_id res chain seq x y z
N MET A 1 25.38 -54.60 -6.05
CA MET A 1 26.01 -55.83 -5.54
C MET A 1 24.93 -56.71 -4.95
N ALA A 2 24.75 -57.89 -5.55
CA ALA A 2 23.88 -58.96 -5.06
C ALA A 2 24.43 -59.51 -3.73
N GLY A 3 23.53 -59.78 -2.78
CA GLY A 3 23.89 -60.25 -1.45
C GLY A 3 22.75 -61.02 -0.80
N GLN A 4 22.75 -62.33 -1.08
CA GLN A 4 22.33 -63.44 -0.21
C GLN A 4 20.88 -63.50 0.29
N GLY A 5 20.17 -64.49 -0.27
CA GLY A 5 18.91 -65.00 0.26
C GLY A 5 19.13 -65.73 1.59
N VAL A 6 18.57 -65.14 2.64
CA VAL A 6 18.06 -65.88 3.78
C VAL A 6 16.54 -65.73 3.70
N ILE A 7 15.84 -66.82 3.41
CA ILE A 7 14.37 -66.86 3.51
C ILE A 7 14.06 -66.94 5.01
N THR A 8 14.12 -65.78 5.68
CA THR A 8 13.58 -65.63 7.02
C THR A 8 12.06 -65.63 6.87
N VAL A 9 11.41 -66.74 7.24
CA VAL A 9 9.94 -66.92 7.22
C VAL A 9 9.22 -65.87 8.10
N PHE A 10 9.96 -65.17 8.97
CA PHE A 10 9.45 -64.08 9.79
C PHE A 10 9.87 -62.72 9.22
N GLY A 11 8.92 -61.99 8.63
CA GLY A 11 9.06 -60.58 8.30
C GLY A 11 8.69 -59.70 9.50
N LEU A 12 9.54 -59.68 10.52
CA LEU A 12 9.41 -58.71 11.60
C LEU A 12 10.06 -57.40 11.14
N PHE A 13 9.33 -56.28 11.20
CA PHE A 13 9.89 -54.97 10.92
C PHE A 13 9.46 -53.97 11.99
N VAL A 14 10.32 -52.99 12.26
CA VAL A 14 10.02 -51.91 13.18
C VAL A 14 9.81 -50.62 12.38
N LEU A 15 8.72 -49.94 12.67
CA LEU A 15 8.45 -48.57 12.24
C LEU A 15 8.85 -47.61 13.36
N ARG A 16 9.60 -46.57 13.01
CA ARG A 16 9.93 -45.50 13.95
C ARG A 16 8.69 -44.66 14.24
N GLN A 17 8.69 -43.93 15.36
CA GLN A 17 7.56 -43.10 15.77
C GLN A 17 7.22 -41.98 14.77
N ASP A 18 8.19 -41.55 13.96
CA ASP A 18 8.01 -40.57 12.89
C ASP A 18 7.53 -41.19 11.56
N GLU A 19 7.37 -42.52 11.48
CA GLU A 19 7.03 -43.27 10.28
C GLU A 19 5.69 -43.99 10.41
N VAL A 20 4.88 -43.91 9.36
CA VAL A 20 3.65 -44.68 9.22
C VAL A 20 3.74 -45.48 7.93
N GLY A 21 3.30 -46.74 7.98
CA GLY A 21 3.36 -47.65 6.84
C GLY A 21 2.00 -47.86 6.19
N VAL A 22 1.94 -47.95 4.87
CA VAL A 22 0.77 -48.50 4.16
C VAL A 22 1.08 -49.92 3.72
N ARG A 23 0.20 -50.87 4.09
CA ARG A 23 0.34 -52.27 3.73
C ARG A 23 -0.50 -52.60 2.51
N LEU A 24 0.17 -53.14 1.50
CA LEU A 24 -0.43 -53.67 0.28
C LEU A 24 -0.30 -55.19 0.28
N THR A 25 -1.41 -55.90 0.09
CA THR A 25 -1.47 -57.36 -0.02
C THR A 25 -1.77 -57.70 -1.47
N LEU A 26 -0.80 -58.30 -2.18
CA LEU A 26 -0.94 -58.63 -3.62
C LEU A 26 -1.48 -57.46 -4.47
N GLY A 27 -1.06 -56.23 -4.15
CA GLY A 27 -1.50 -55.01 -4.85
C GLY A 27 -2.80 -54.38 -4.34
N ARG A 28 -3.53 -55.00 -3.40
CA ARG A 28 -4.69 -54.37 -2.75
C ARG A 28 -4.31 -53.69 -1.45
N PHE A 29 -4.93 -52.55 -1.18
CA PHE A 29 -4.82 -51.87 0.11
C PHE A 29 -5.41 -52.74 1.23
N SER A 30 -4.62 -53.01 2.27
CA SER A 30 -5.05 -53.84 3.42
C SER A 30 -5.08 -53.08 4.74
N GLY A 31 -4.55 -51.86 4.79
CA GLY A 31 -4.63 -51.00 5.96
C GLY A 31 -3.36 -50.20 6.22
N VAL A 32 -3.47 -49.29 7.18
CA VAL A 32 -2.38 -48.46 7.68
C VAL A 32 -1.75 -49.14 8.89
N VAL A 33 -0.43 -49.29 8.87
CA VAL A 33 0.38 -49.85 9.95
C VAL A 33 0.90 -48.71 10.81
N GLN A 34 0.51 -48.71 12.09
CA GLN A 34 0.97 -47.72 13.06
C GLN A 34 2.44 -47.93 13.45
N PRO A 35 3.11 -46.91 14.00
CA PRO A 35 4.47 -47.02 14.51
C PRO A 35 4.64 -48.15 15.52
N GLY A 36 5.82 -48.77 15.56
CA GLY A 36 6.12 -49.89 16.45
C GLY A 36 6.41 -51.19 15.71
N LEU A 37 6.21 -52.31 16.41
CA LEU A 37 6.52 -53.64 15.90
C LEU A 37 5.44 -54.13 14.94
N GLY A 38 5.81 -54.33 13.68
CA GLY A 38 4.94 -54.81 12.62
C GLY A 38 5.36 -56.20 12.14
N PHE A 39 4.36 -56.99 11.71
CA PHE A 39 4.57 -58.28 11.05
C PHE A 39 4.14 -58.20 9.58
N ASN A 40 5.02 -58.57 8.66
CA ASN A 40 4.73 -58.75 7.24
C ASN A 40 5.18 -60.14 6.75
N VAL A 41 4.50 -60.63 5.72
CA VAL A 41 4.89 -61.85 5.01
C VAL A 41 5.63 -61.41 3.74
N PRO A 42 6.93 -61.72 3.58
CA PRO A 42 7.83 -61.07 2.61
C PRO A 42 7.49 -61.30 1.12
N ILE A 43 6.47 -62.09 0.80
CA ILE A 43 6.00 -62.36 -0.57
C ILE A 43 4.62 -61.75 -0.84
N ILE A 44 3.75 -61.73 0.18
CA ILE A 44 2.34 -61.33 0.04
C ILE A 44 2.18 -59.85 0.36
N HIS A 45 2.90 -59.35 1.37
CA HIS A 45 2.75 -58.02 1.93
C HIS A 45 3.91 -57.10 1.53
N LYS A 46 3.59 -56.01 0.84
CA LYS A 46 4.51 -54.89 0.60
C LYS A 46 4.13 -53.74 1.53
N VAL A 47 5.09 -53.25 2.32
CA VAL A 47 4.87 -52.09 3.20
C VAL A 47 5.66 -50.91 2.65
N ILE A 48 4.96 -49.82 2.34
CA ILE A 48 5.58 -48.55 1.92
C ILE A 48 5.56 -47.63 3.13
N LYS A 49 6.73 -47.11 3.52
CA LYS A 49 6.89 -46.25 4.69
C LYS A 49 6.85 -44.78 4.26
N THR A 50 6.16 -43.95 5.03
CA THR A 50 6.09 -42.50 4.84
C THR A 50 6.24 -41.80 6.19
N LYS A 51 6.85 -40.62 6.21
CA LYS A 51 6.98 -39.86 7.46
C LYS A 51 5.67 -39.13 7.78
N SER A 52 5.24 -39.20 9.04
CA SER A 52 4.09 -38.48 9.57
C SER A 52 4.46 -37.13 10.21
N SER A 53 5.76 -36.82 10.33
CA SER A 53 6.24 -35.53 10.83
C SER A 53 5.93 -34.39 9.85
N LEU A 54 5.99 -33.15 10.34
CA LEU A 54 5.99 -31.97 9.45
C LEU A 54 7.19 -32.07 8.51
N GLN A 55 6.96 -31.90 7.21
CA GLN A 55 7.97 -31.94 6.16
C GLN A 55 8.06 -30.58 5.49
N THR A 56 9.27 -30.11 5.26
CA THR A 56 9.55 -28.90 4.50
C THR A 56 10.08 -29.28 3.12
N ILE A 57 9.53 -28.66 2.08
CA ILE A 57 10.02 -28.74 0.70
C ILE A 57 10.27 -27.32 0.21
N ASP A 58 11.45 -27.09 -0.34
CA ASP A 58 11.79 -25.82 -0.97
C ASP A 58 11.16 -25.74 -2.36
N LEU A 59 10.58 -24.58 -2.68
CA LEU A 59 10.06 -24.26 -3.99
C LEU A 59 11.21 -23.67 -4.83
N PRO A 60 11.44 -24.18 -6.05
CA PRO A 60 12.46 -23.61 -6.93
C PRO A 60 12.12 -22.16 -7.27
N GLU A 61 13.15 -21.38 -7.58
CA GLU A 61 12.96 -20.01 -8.06
C GLU A 61 12.23 -20.00 -9.40
N GLN A 62 11.16 -19.21 -9.50
CA GLN A 62 10.38 -19.03 -10.72
C GLN A 62 10.25 -17.54 -11.05
N GLN A 63 10.41 -17.21 -12.33
CA GLN A 63 10.14 -15.89 -12.87
C GLN A 63 8.66 -15.75 -13.23
N ILE A 64 7.97 -14.78 -12.63
CA ILE A 64 6.55 -14.51 -12.82
C ILE A 64 6.40 -13.05 -13.26
N VAL A 65 5.49 -12.80 -14.20
CA VAL A 65 5.13 -11.44 -14.62
C VAL A 65 3.91 -10.99 -13.83
N LEU A 66 4.06 -9.91 -13.07
CA LEU A 66 3.00 -9.31 -12.26
C LEU A 66 2.08 -8.41 -13.11
N SER A 67 0.95 -8.03 -12.51
CA SER A 67 0.10 -6.97 -13.05
C SER A 67 0.89 -5.65 -13.08
N GLY A 68 1.05 -5.08 -14.28
CA GLY A 68 1.96 -3.96 -14.52
C GLY A 68 3.20 -4.32 -15.34
N ASN A 69 3.29 -5.53 -15.89
CA ASN A 69 4.37 -5.97 -16.79
C ASN A 69 5.76 -5.94 -16.13
N ILE A 70 5.80 -6.22 -14.83
CA ILE A 70 7.03 -6.30 -14.04
C ILE A 70 7.37 -7.77 -13.86
N SER A 71 8.57 -8.17 -14.27
CA SER A 71 9.08 -9.52 -14.01
C SER A 71 9.72 -9.60 -12.63
N VAL A 72 9.34 -10.61 -11.84
CA VAL A 72 9.86 -10.85 -10.50
C VAL A 72 10.20 -12.31 -10.32
N ILE A 73 11.32 -12.58 -9.66
CA ILE A 73 11.79 -13.92 -9.30
C ILE A 73 11.37 -14.19 -7.87
N ILE A 74 10.65 -15.29 -7.66
CA ILE A 74 10.08 -15.64 -6.37
C ILE A 74 10.47 -17.08 -6.04
N SER A 75 10.80 -17.28 -4.76
CA SER A 75 10.99 -18.59 -4.15
C SER A 75 10.22 -18.66 -2.84
N GLY A 76 10.18 -19.85 -2.26
CA GLY A 76 9.57 -20.06 -0.97
C GLY A 76 9.82 -21.45 -0.45
N ASN A 77 9.24 -21.76 0.71
CA ASN A 77 9.15 -23.12 1.21
C ASN A 77 7.70 -23.47 1.55
N LEU A 78 7.41 -24.76 1.44
CA LEU A 78 6.14 -25.38 1.72
C LEU A 78 6.33 -26.36 2.87
N ASN A 79 5.62 -26.13 3.95
CA ASN A 79 5.50 -27.07 5.06
C ASN A 79 4.19 -27.84 4.92
N PHE A 80 4.22 -29.15 5.12
CA PHE A 80 3.00 -29.96 5.17
C PHE A 80 3.20 -31.20 6.04
N ARG A 81 2.10 -31.80 6.48
CA ARG A 81 2.09 -33.05 7.26
C ARG A 81 1.23 -34.10 6.56
N VAL A 82 1.70 -35.35 6.52
CA VAL A 82 0.89 -36.46 6.01
C VAL A 82 -0.01 -36.98 7.15
N LYS A 83 -1.32 -36.78 7.04
CA LYS A 83 -2.30 -37.25 8.04
C LYS A 83 -2.92 -38.60 7.64
N ALA A 84 -3.21 -38.77 6.35
CA ALA A 84 -3.80 -39.99 5.79
C ALA A 84 -2.82 -40.60 4.76
N PRO A 85 -1.93 -41.52 5.17
CA PRO A 85 -0.87 -42.04 4.32
C PRO A 85 -1.39 -42.97 3.21
N ASP A 86 -2.56 -43.57 3.41
CA ASP A 86 -3.30 -44.34 2.42
C ASP A 86 -3.63 -43.48 1.19
N ARG A 87 -4.25 -42.32 1.41
CA ARG A 87 -4.59 -41.40 0.32
C ARG A 87 -3.34 -40.74 -0.27
N ALA A 88 -2.36 -40.40 0.55
CA ALA A 88 -1.14 -39.74 0.07
C ALA A 88 -0.31 -40.61 -0.88
N LEU A 89 -0.32 -41.93 -0.67
CA LEU A 89 0.42 -42.88 -1.52
C LEU A 89 -0.41 -43.47 -2.66
N LEU A 90 -1.73 -43.55 -2.54
CA LEU A 90 -2.58 -44.19 -3.54
C LEU A 90 -3.27 -43.19 -4.49
N ALA A 91 -3.52 -41.95 -4.06
CA ALA A 91 -4.20 -40.96 -4.89
C ALA A 91 -3.28 -40.30 -5.92
N VAL A 92 -1.98 -40.19 -5.62
CA VAL A 92 -0.98 -39.51 -6.44
C VAL A 92 0.34 -40.27 -6.38
N ASP A 93 0.97 -40.53 -7.52
CA ASP A 93 2.24 -41.29 -7.60
C ASP A 93 3.35 -40.66 -6.74
N ASN A 94 3.57 -39.35 -6.91
CA ASN A 94 4.55 -38.58 -6.13
C ASN A 94 3.92 -37.30 -5.58
N TYR A 95 3.23 -37.43 -4.45
CA TYR A 95 2.59 -36.31 -3.77
C TYR A 95 3.54 -35.15 -3.48
N ARG A 96 4.83 -35.39 -3.22
CA ARG A 96 5.83 -34.34 -2.94
C ARG A 96 6.10 -33.46 -4.15
N TYR A 97 6.23 -34.07 -5.32
CA TYR A 97 6.40 -33.34 -6.57
C TYR A 97 5.11 -32.63 -6.98
N SER A 98 3.96 -33.33 -6.89
CA SER A 98 2.67 -32.76 -7.28
C SER A 98 2.27 -31.56 -6.43
N ILE A 99 2.49 -31.59 -5.11
CA ILE A 99 2.20 -30.44 -4.24
C ILE A 99 3.12 -29.26 -4.53
N GLN A 100 4.39 -29.51 -4.88
CA GLN A 100 5.34 -28.47 -5.27
C GLN A 100 4.86 -27.78 -6.56
N GLN A 101 4.45 -28.54 -7.57
CA GLN A 101 3.91 -27.99 -8.82
C GLN A 101 2.58 -27.26 -8.60
N LEU A 102 1.70 -27.79 -7.75
CA LEU A 102 0.46 -27.13 -7.39
C LEU A 102 0.73 -25.78 -6.70
N ALA A 103 1.68 -25.73 -5.76
CA ALA A 103 2.05 -24.50 -5.10
C ALA A 103 2.61 -23.48 -6.11
N LEU A 104 3.53 -23.88 -7.00
CA LEU A 104 4.10 -23.00 -8.03
C LEU A 104 3.04 -22.41 -8.97
N THR A 105 2.14 -23.26 -9.47
CA THR A 105 1.04 -22.80 -10.34
C THR A 105 0.07 -21.86 -9.62
N THR A 106 -0.26 -22.15 -8.36
CA THR A 106 -1.13 -21.29 -7.55
C THR A 106 -0.46 -19.95 -7.22
N ILE A 107 0.83 -19.97 -6.88
CA ILE A 107 1.64 -18.76 -6.65
C ILE A 107 1.64 -17.89 -7.91
N ALA A 108 1.87 -18.48 -9.08
CA ALA A 108 1.87 -17.76 -10.35
C ALA A 108 0.51 -17.13 -10.69
N ASP A 109 -0.58 -17.87 -10.48
CA ASP A 109 -1.95 -17.39 -10.75
C ASP A 109 -2.33 -16.22 -9.83
N VAL A 110 -2.14 -16.38 -8.52
CA VAL A 110 -2.46 -15.32 -7.54
C VAL A 110 -1.57 -14.10 -7.78
N LEU A 111 -0.25 -14.27 -7.87
CA LEU A 111 0.67 -13.15 -8.01
C LEU A 111 0.57 -12.46 -9.37
N GLY A 112 0.22 -13.17 -10.45
CA GLY A 112 0.01 -12.57 -11.77
C GLY A 112 -1.07 -11.48 -11.76
N SER A 113 -2.05 -11.60 -10.87
CA SER A 113 -3.11 -10.59 -10.70
C SER A 113 -2.73 -9.40 -9.80
N LYS A 114 -1.67 -9.52 -8.99
CA LYS A 114 -1.28 -8.50 -8.01
C LYS A 114 -0.26 -7.52 -8.58
N THR A 115 -0.22 -6.33 -8.00
CA THR A 115 0.81 -5.32 -8.29
C THR A 115 2.03 -5.52 -7.39
N ILE A 116 3.19 -4.97 -7.76
CA ILE A 116 4.41 -5.10 -6.94
C ILE A 116 4.25 -4.47 -5.54
N GLU A 117 3.54 -3.36 -5.44
CA GLU A 117 3.27 -2.70 -4.15
C GLU A 117 2.45 -3.59 -3.22
N GLU A 118 1.45 -4.31 -3.75
CA GLU A 118 0.64 -5.26 -2.99
C GLU A 118 1.46 -6.47 -2.55
N VAL A 119 2.30 -7.02 -3.44
CA VAL A 119 3.18 -8.14 -3.11
C VAL A 119 4.16 -7.76 -2.00
N ARG A 120 4.69 -6.54 -2.03
CA ARG A 120 5.59 -6.02 -0.98
C ARG A 120 4.86 -5.67 0.32
N GLY A 121 3.66 -5.09 0.24
CA GLY A 121 2.93 -4.56 1.40
C GLY A 121 2.02 -5.56 2.11
N ALA A 122 1.47 -6.55 1.40
CA ALA A 122 0.43 -7.45 1.88
C ALA A 122 0.82 -8.95 1.77
N LYS A 123 2.11 -9.25 1.95
CA LYS A 123 2.67 -10.60 1.83
C LYS A 123 1.92 -11.67 2.65
N LEU A 124 1.53 -11.34 3.89
CA LEU A 124 0.81 -12.26 4.76
C LEU A 124 -0.57 -12.63 4.20
N LYS A 125 -1.32 -11.64 3.69
CA LYS A 125 -2.65 -11.88 3.11
C LYS A 125 -2.58 -12.73 1.85
N ILE A 126 -1.57 -12.47 1.00
CA ILE A 126 -1.34 -13.25 -0.22
C ILE A 126 -0.93 -14.68 0.13
N ALA A 127 -0.08 -14.87 1.15
CA ALA A 127 0.29 -16.19 1.62
C ALA A 127 -0.92 -16.99 2.12
N GLU A 128 -1.80 -16.36 2.91
CA GLU A 128 -3.05 -16.98 3.39
C GLU A 128 -3.99 -17.36 2.24
N GLU A 129 -4.13 -16.50 1.22
CA GLU A 129 -4.92 -16.77 0.02
C GLU A 129 -4.38 -18.01 -0.74
N ILE A 130 -3.07 -18.08 -0.96
CA ILE A 130 -2.40 -19.21 -1.63
C ILE A 130 -2.53 -20.48 -0.79
N GLU A 131 -2.31 -20.39 0.53
CA GLU A 131 -2.45 -21.51 1.46
C GLU A 131 -3.87 -22.09 1.42
N ALA A 132 -4.90 -21.25 1.41
CA ALA A 132 -6.29 -21.69 1.36
C ALA A 132 -6.60 -22.49 0.07
N ILE A 133 -6.07 -22.05 -1.08
CA ILE A 133 -6.25 -22.73 -2.36
C ILE A 133 -5.49 -24.07 -2.39
N VAL A 134 -4.23 -24.07 -1.96
CA VAL A 134 -3.39 -25.28 -1.95
C VAL A 134 -3.91 -26.31 -0.94
N SER A 135 -4.28 -25.86 0.27
CA SER A 135 -4.78 -26.70 1.36
C SER A 135 -6.06 -27.46 0.96
N ARG A 136 -6.96 -26.81 0.21
CA ARG A 136 -8.18 -27.44 -0.31
C ARG A 136 -7.85 -28.68 -1.15
N THR A 137 -6.93 -28.57 -2.09
CA THR A 137 -6.53 -29.68 -2.96
C THR A 137 -5.67 -30.70 -2.21
N ALA A 138 -4.75 -30.24 -1.36
CA ALA A 138 -3.87 -31.09 -0.56
C ALA A 138 -4.65 -32.00 0.40
N SER A 139 -5.78 -31.53 0.93
CA SER A 139 -6.67 -32.31 1.80
C SER A 139 -7.25 -33.55 1.11
N ASN A 140 -7.49 -33.49 -0.21
CA ASN A 140 -7.98 -34.63 -1.01
C ASN A 140 -6.92 -35.73 -1.08
N TRP A 141 -5.64 -35.34 -1.14
CA TRP A 141 -4.49 -36.25 -1.14
C TRP A 141 -4.10 -36.74 0.27
N GLY A 142 -4.78 -36.31 1.33
CA GLY A 142 -4.47 -36.76 2.70
C GLY A 142 -3.33 -36.00 3.38
N LEU A 143 -2.94 -34.85 2.81
CA LEU A 143 -2.03 -33.89 3.42
C LEU A 143 -2.83 -32.92 4.31
N ALA A 144 -2.21 -32.48 5.40
CA ALA A 144 -2.77 -31.54 6.38
C ALA A 144 -1.70 -30.54 6.83
N ASP A 145 -2.12 -29.51 7.56
CA ASP A 145 -1.25 -28.47 8.14
C ASP A 145 -0.29 -27.89 7.09
N VAL A 146 -0.85 -27.45 5.95
CA VAL A 146 -0.09 -26.83 4.86
C VAL A 146 0.21 -25.39 5.24
N ASP A 147 1.49 -25.00 5.30
CA ASP A 147 1.95 -23.63 5.54
C ASP A 147 2.91 -23.23 4.42
N ILE A 148 2.66 -22.09 3.78
CA ILE A 148 3.46 -21.59 2.66
C ILE A 148 4.16 -20.32 3.09
N ARG A 149 5.49 -20.31 3.00
CA ARG A 149 6.28 -19.11 3.25
C ARG A 149 6.94 -18.66 1.97
N LEU A 150 6.51 -17.50 1.51
CA LEU A 150 7.13 -16.82 0.38
C LEU A 150 8.43 -16.14 0.85
N THR A 151 9.51 -16.31 0.12
CA THR A 151 10.73 -15.51 0.25
C THR A 151 10.49 -14.13 -0.39
N ASP A 152 11.44 -13.20 -0.23
CA ASP A 152 11.32 -11.90 -0.88
C ASP A 152 11.48 -12.00 -2.39
N ALA A 153 10.62 -11.25 -3.07
CA ALA A 153 10.50 -11.20 -4.51
C ALA A 153 11.62 -10.32 -5.06
N ARG A 154 12.54 -10.89 -5.86
CA ARG A 154 13.68 -10.17 -6.44
C ARG A 154 13.33 -9.68 -7.84
N MET A 155 13.59 -8.41 -8.11
CA MET A 155 13.45 -7.80 -9.43
C MET A 155 14.78 -7.87 -10.17
N ASP A 156 14.76 -7.74 -11.51
CA ASP A 156 15.98 -7.54 -12.28
C ASP A 156 16.70 -6.24 -11.85
N GLU A 157 18.03 -6.29 -11.75
CA GLU A 157 18.84 -5.17 -11.24
C GLU A 157 18.74 -3.91 -12.12
N GLY A 158 18.48 -4.08 -13.42
CA GLY A 158 18.23 -2.96 -14.33
C GLY A 158 16.94 -2.23 -14.00
N LEU A 159 15.84 -2.98 -13.90
CA LEU A 159 14.52 -2.45 -13.58
C LEU A 159 14.47 -1.85 -12.17
N GLN A 160 15.05 -2.54 -11.19
CA GLN A 160 15.07 -2.06 -9.80
C GLN A 160 15.73 -0.69 -9.70
N ARG A 161 16.87 -0.48 -10.37
CA ARG A 161 17.55 0.82 -10.38
C ARG A 161 16.73 1.91 -11.05
N ALA A 162 16.07 1.61 -12.16
CA ALA A 162 15.21 2.58 -12.84
C ALA A 162 14.01 3.00 -11.96
N MET A 163 13.33 2.02 -11.34
CA MET A 163 12.20 2.26 -10.44
C MET A 163 12.60 3.05 -9.19
N MET A 164 13.79 2.78 -8.64
CA MET A 164 14.30 3.53 -7.48
C MET A 164 14.54 5.00 -7.84
N ARG A 165 15.12 5.30 -9.01
CA ARG A 165 15.29 6.69 -9.49
C ARG A 165 13.94 7.39 -9.71
N GLU A 166 12.98 6.70 -10.32
CA GLU A 166 11.64 7.26 -10.52
C GLU A 166 10.94 7.53 -9.18
N THR A 167 11.04 6.59 -8.24
CA THR A 167 10.46 6.71 -6.89
C THR A 167 11.12 7.85 -6.11
N GLU A 168 12.43 8.00 -6.21
CA GLU A 168 13.18 9.08 -5.57
C GLU A 168 12.75 10.44 -6.12
N ALA A 169 12.71 10.60 -7.45
CA ALA A 169 12.23 11.84 -8.08
C ALA A 169 10.78 12.17 -7.69
N ARG A 170 9.90 11.15 -7.65
CA ARG A 170 8.50 11.32 -7.22
C ARG A 170 8.38 11.69 -5.74
N LYS A 171 9.22 11.11 -4.87
CA LYS A 171 9.29 11.45 -3.45
C LYS A 171 9.78 12.88 -3.25
N GLU A 172 10.81 13.30 -3.97
CA GLU A 172 11.34 14.65 -3.91
C GLU A 172 10.30 15.68 -4.38
N ALA A 173 9.64 15.43 -5.51
CA ALA A 173 8.55 16.28 -6.00
C ALA A 173 7.40 16.40 -4.99
N ASN A 174 6.99 15.27 -4.38
CA ASN A 174 5.96 15.27 -3.35
C ASN A 174 6.41 16.02 -2.08
N ALA A 175 7.67 15.89 -1.67
CA ALA A 175 8.20 16.60 -0.52
C ALA A 175 8.19 18.12 -0.74
N ILE A 176 8.57 18.58 -1.94
CA ILE A 176 8.52 20.00 -2.32
C ILE A 176 7.07 20.50 -2.30
N LYS A 177 6.13 19.74 -2.84
CA LYS A 177 4.70 20.10 -2.84
C LYS A 177 4.17 20.24 -1.41
N ILE A 178 4.41 19.24 -0.56
CA ILE A 178 3.98 19.25 0.84
C ILE A 178 4.61 20.45 1.58
N LYS A 179 5.89 20.73 1.34
CA LYS A 179 6.57 21.87 1.93
C LYS A 179 5.93 23.20 1.51
N ALA A 180 5.69 23.40 0.22
CA ALA A 180 5.05 24.61 -0.30
C ALA A 180 3.64 24.81 0.26
N GLU A 181 2.86 23.73 0.38
CA GLU A 181 1.54 23.75 1.03
C GLU A 181 1.66 24.09 2.52
N SER A 182 2.65 23.53 3.21
CA SER A 182 2.91 23.84 4.62
C SER A 182 3.35 25.30 4.82
N ASP A 183 4.19 25.83 3.94
CA ASP A 183 4.67 27.22 4.01
C ASP A 183 3.51 28.20 3.79
N LYS A 184 2.60 27.90 2.85
CA LYS A 184 1.38 28.68 2.63
C LYS A 184 0.45 28.66 3.84
N TYR A 185 0.24 27.47 4.43
CA TYR A 185 -0.59 27.31 5.62
C TYR A 185 -0.01 28.09 6.82
N VAL A 186 1.30 27.96 7.05
CA VAL A 186 2.02 28.65 8.12
C VAL A 186 2.00 30.17 7.91
N ALA A 187 2.14 30.66 6.68
CA ALA A 187 2.04 32.08 6.37
C ALA A 187 0.65 32.67 6.74
N GLY A 188 -0.43 31.90 6.53
CA GLY A 188 -1.77 32.30 6.93
C GLY A 188 -1.91 32.47 8.44
N ILE A 189 -1.42 31.50 9.21
CA ILE A 189 -1.42 31.57 10.69
C ILE A 189 -0.57 32.77 11.18
N PHE A 190 0.59 33.01 10.55
CA PHE A 190 1.42 34.14 10.93
C PHE A 190 0.76 35.49 10.61
N ALA A 191 0.03 35.60 9.50
CA ALA A 191 -0.74 36.80 9.18
C ALA A 191 -1.83 37.06 10.23
N GLU A 192 -2.62 36.03 10.58
CA GLU A 192 -3.66 36.15 11.61
C GLU A 192 -3.07 36.50 12.99
N ALA A 193 -1.95 35.87 13.35
CA ALA A 193 -1.24 36.19 14.59
C ALA A 193 -0.71 37.63 14.59
N ALA A 194 -0.17 38.11 13.47
CA ALA A 194 0.29 39.49 13.33
C ALA A 194 -0.88 40.49 13.47
N ASP A 195 -2.02 40.22 12.85
CA ASP A 195 -3.23 41.04 12.98
C ASP A 195 -3.74 41.07 14.43
N SER A 196 -3.71 39.93 15.12
CA SER A 196 -4.09 39.85 16.54
C SER A 196 -3.11 40.62 17.43
N LEU A 197 -1.81 40.55 17.17
CA LEU A 197 -0.79 41.33 17.90
C LEU A 197 -0.93 42.83 17.64
N ALA A 198 -1.25 43.24 16.41
CA ALA A 198 -1.44 44.64 16.03
C ALA A 198 -2.64 45.30 16.73
N LYS A 199 -3.71 44.54 17.01
CA LYS A 199 -4.90 45.05 17.72
C LYS A 199 -4.62 45.52 19.15
N SER A 200 -3.55 45.04 19.79
CA SER A 200 -3.21 45.39 21.17
C SER A 200 -1.96 46.28 21.23
N PRO A 201 -2.08 47.55 21.66
CA PRO A 201 -0.93 48.45 21.73
C PRO A 201 0.06 47.96 22.80
N GLY A 202 1.20 47.43 22.36
CA GLY A 202 2.28 46.92 23.23
C GLY A 202 2.61 45.43 23.06
N ALA A 203 1.75 44.63 22.42
CA ALA A 203 2.01 43.20 22.23
C ALA A 203 3.21 42.91 21.30
N MET A 204 3.41 43.74 20.26
CA MET A 204 4.62 43.65 19.41
C MET A 204 5.90 43.93 20.20
N THR A 205 5.87 44.90 21.13
CA THR A 205 7.02 45.18 22.00
C THR A 205 7.32 44.00 22.92
N LEU A 206 6.30 43.37 23.51
CA LEU A 206 6.47 42.16 24.32
C LEU A 206 7.02 40.98 23.52
N ARG A 207 6.56 40.80 22.28
CA ARG A 207 7.09 39.78 21.35
C ARG A 207 8.58 39.98 21.09
N VAL A 208 9.01 41.23 20.82
CA VAL A 208 10.43 41.57 20.65
C VAL A 208 11.23 41.25 21.92
N LEU A 209 10.73 41.62 23.11
CA LEU A 209 11.39 41.30 24.38
C LEU A 209 11.47 39.79 24.65
N GLN A 210 10.44 39.03 24.31
CA GLN A 210 10.45 37.56 24.41
C GLN A 210 11.50 36.95 23.48
N THR A 211 11.55 37.38 22.20
CA THR A 211 12.57 36.88 21.26
C THR A 211 13.98 37.25 21.71
N LEU A 212 14.18 38.42 22.32
CA LEU A 212 15.46 38.80 22.90
C LEU A 212 15.83 37.95 24.12
N SER A 213 14.85 37.61 24.97
CA SER A 213 15.07 36.71 26.12
C SER A 213 15.46 35.30 25.67
N ASP A 214 14.80 34.77 24.64
CA ASP A 214 15.07 33.43 24.10
C ASP A 214 16.47 33.37 23.47
N VAL A 215 16.84 34.37 22.65
CA VAL A 215 18.17 34.43 22.00
C VAL A 215 19.29 34.81 22.98
N SER A 216 19.02 35.62 24.00
CA SER A 216 20.03 35.99 25.03
C SER A 216 20.47 34.80 25.89
N ASN A 217 19.68 33.73 25.93
CA ASN A 217 20.04 32.52 26.68
C ASN A 217 21.15 31.73 25.97
N ASP A 218 21.25 31.84 24.65
CA ASP A 218 22.33 31.29 23.82
C ASP A 218 23.47 32.31 23.68
N LYS A 219 24.35 32.35 24.70
CA LYS A 219 25.58 33.17 24.84
C LYS A 219 26.19 33.73 23.54
N THR A 220 25.61 34.78 22.98
CA THR A 220 26.12 35.51 21.82
C THR A 220 25.87 37.00 22.00
N THR A 221 26.80 37.84 21.55
CA THR A 221 26.66 39.30 21.60
C THR A 221 25.66 39.75 20.55
N ILE A 222 24.47 40.19 20.96
CA ILE A 222 23.37 40.55 20.06
C ILE A 222 23.39 42.06 19.79
N VAL A 223 23.53 42.45 18.51
CA VAL A 223 23.29 43.82 18.06
C VAL A 223 21.79 43.97 17.81
N VAL A 224 21.10 44.76 18.64
CA VAL A 224 19.65 44.95 18.56
C VAL A 224 19.32 46.22 17.77
N PRO A 225 18.75 46.12 16.55
CA PRO A 225 18.19 47.28 15.87
C PRO A 225 16.87 47.64 16.53
N VAL A 226 16.83 48.78 17.24
CA VAL A 226 15.59 49.32 17.81
C VAL A 226 14.89 50.16 16.73
N PRO A 227 13.64 49.86 16.36
CA PRO A 227 12.90 50.68 15.40
C PRO A 227 12.66 52.08 15.96
N ILE A 228 13.03 53.09 15.17
CA ILE A 228 12.92 54.53 15.49
C ILE A 228 11.49 54.99 15.84
N ASP A 229 10.46 54.22 15.51
CA ASP A 229 9.06 54.49 15.90
C ASP A 229 8.83 54.47 17.43
N LEU A 230 9.69 53.78 18.19
CA LEU A 230 9.65 53.79 19.65
C LEU A 230 10.21 55.09 20.26
N LEU A 231 10.97 55.87 19.49
CA LEU A 231 11.57 57.13 19.94
C LEU A 231 10.69 58.34 19.64
N THR A 232 9.71 58.23 18.72
CA THR A 232 8.95 59.39 18.20
C THR A 232 7.53 59.56 18.77
N ARG A 233 7.08 58.75 19.74
CA ARG A 233 5.72 58.86 20.30
C ARG A 233 5.53 59.99 21.33
N GLN A 234 6.02 61.19 21.03
CA GLN A 234 5.70 62.40 21.82
C GLN A 234 5.60 63.67 20.95
N SER A 235 4.73 63.66 19.94
CA SER A 235 3.81 64.77 19.60
C SER A 235 3.04 64.42 18.32
N PRO A 236 1.72 64.69 18.24
CA PRO A 236 1.03 64.69 16.96
C PRO A 236 1.33 66.02 16.26
N SER A 237 2.03 66.00 15.14
CA SER A 237 2.06 67.12 14.20
C SER A 237 1.38 66.69 12.88
N PRO A 238 0.73 67.63 12.17
CA PRO A 238 -0.12 67.32 11.05
C PRO A 238 0.73 66.90 9.85
N VAL A 239 0.28 65.86 9.15
CA VAL A 239 0.85 65.42 7.88
C VAL A 239 0.41 66.40 6.80
N ASP A 240 1.33 67.27 6.36
CA ASP A 240 1.22 67.99 5.10
C ASP A 240 1.58 67.05 3.94
N ILE A 241 0.62 66.89 3.03
CA ILE A 241 0.78 66.16 1.78
C ILE A 241 1.17 67.20 0.72
N SER A 242 2.46 67.26 0.33
CA SER A 242 2.82 67.66 -1.04
C SER A 242 4.32 67.48 -1.34
N SER A 243 4.56 66.95 -2.56
CA SER A 243 5.79 67.04 -3.36
C SER A 243 7.00 66.21 -2.89
N ALA A 244 7.78 65.54 -3.72
CA ALA A 244 7.70 65.22 -5.15
C ALA A 244 8.71 64.09 -5.43
N THR A 245 8.30 63.17 -6.30
CA THR A 245 9.03 62.68 -7.48
C THR A 245 10.53 62.34 -7.39
N SER A 246 10.84 61.07 -7.69
CA SER A 246 11.79 60.54 -8.69
C SER A 246 12.82 59.53 -8.18
N ALA A 247 12.64 58.26 -8.53
CA ALA A 247 13.68 57.46 -9.20
C ALA A 247 13.06 56.21 -9.84
N THR A 248 13.31 56.09 -11.13
CA THR A 248 12.90 55.04 -12.06
C THR A 248 13.78 53.79 -11.93
N SER A 249 13.19 52.60 -11.99
CA SER A 249 13.80 51.43 -12.66
C SER A 249 12.76 50.37 -13.02
N GLU A 250 12.32 50.40 -14.28
CA GLU A 250 11.96 49.25 -15.14
C GLU A 250 13.02 48.13 -15.01
N SER A 251 12.79 46.81 -15.06
CA SER A 251 11.81 45.87 -15.67
C SER A 251 12.13 44.44 -15.14
N PRO A 252 11.44 43.34 -15.51
CA PRO A 252 10.00 43.10 -15.78
C PRO A 252 9.45 41.86 -15.01
N GLU A 253 8.16 41.90 -14.63
CA GLU A 253 7.42 40.70 -14.20
C GLU A 253 6.90 39.91 -15.41
N LEU A 254 7.19 38.61 -15.43
CA LEU A 254 6.62 37.63 -16.35
C LEU A 254 5.24 37.21 -15.79
N LEU A 255 4.18 37.88 -16.26
CA LEU A 255 2.79 37.52 -15.97
C LEU A 255 2.44 36.18 -16.62
N VAL A 256 2.45 35.10 -15.84
CA VAL A 256 1.67 33.90 -16.16
C VAL A 256 0.22 34.21 -15.82
N ASN A 257 -0.52 34.57 -16.85
CA ASN A 257 -1.95 34.82 -16.81
C ASN A 257 -2.67 33.48 -16.52
N VAL A 258 -3.07 33.24 -15.27
CA VAL A 258 -3.99 32.16 -14.90
C VAL A 258 -5.39 32.67 -15.22
N PRO A 259 -6.17 32.01 -16.11
CA PRO A 259 -7.51 32.49 -16.43
C PRO A 259 -8.41 32.35 -15.20
N ASP A 260 -8.97 33.47 -14.74
CA ASP A 260 -10.09 33.50 -13.79
C ASP A 260 -11.25 32.66 -14.36
N VAL A 261 -11.49 31.48 -13.80
CA VAL A 261 -12.62 30.62 -14.18
C VAL A 261 -13.87 31.13 -13.45
N PRO A 262 -14.92 31.57 -14.15
CA PRO A 262 -16.12 32.11 -13.52
C PRO A 262 -16.91 31.02 -12.77
N MET A 263 -17.24 31.27 -11.51
CA MET A 263 -17.99 30.34 -10.65
C MET A 263 -19.45 30.20 -11.12
N GLY A 264 -19.92 28.96 -11.30
CA GLY A 264 -21.31 28.67 -11.63
C GLY A 264 -22.23 28.75 -10.40
N LYS A 265 -23.52 29.04 -10.60
CA LYS A 265 -24.52 29.05 -9.51
C LYS A 265 -25.32 27.75 -9.52
N ILE A 266 -25.47 27.10 -8.36
CA ILE A 266 -26.35 25.94 -8.17
C ILE A 266 -27.69 26.44 -7.59
N LYS A 267 -28.81 26.00 -8.18
CA LYS A 267 -30.14 26.23 -7.62
C LYS A 267 -30.80 24.88 -7.34
N ILE A 268 -31.15 24.65 -6.08
CA ILE A 268 -31.90 23.47 -5.65
C ILE A 268 -33.40 23.76 -5.81
N ARG A 269 -34.13 22.89 -6.50
CA ARG A 269 -35.58 23.00 -6.67
C ARG A 269 -36.20 21.62 -6.38
N GLY A 270 -36.60 21.40 -5.12
CA GLY A 270 -37.06 20.08 -4.65
C GLY A 270 -35.93 19.05 -4.68
N ASP A 271 -36.22 17.82 -5.13
CA ASP A 271 -35.26 16.70 -5.22
C ASP A 271 -34.23 16.77 -6.37
N LYS A 272 -34.11 17.91 -7.06
CA LYS A 272 -33.20 18.08 -8.21
C LYS A 272 -32.21 19.21 -8.01
N ALA A 273 -30.93 18.87 -8.16
CA ALA A 273 -29.84 19.84 -8.16
C ALA A 273 -29.53 20.26 -9.60
N VAL A 274 -29.70 21.55 -9.90
CA VAL A 274 -29.46 22.10 -11.24
C VAL A 274 -28.30 23.10 -11.19
N ALA A 275 -27.24 22.79 -11.92
CA ALA A 275 -26.11 23.69 -12.13
C ALA A 275 -26.40 24.63 -13.33
N VAL A 276 -26.12 25.93 -13.16
CA VAL A 276 -26.30 26.93 -14.20
C VAL A 276 -24.96 27.47 -14.66
N CYS A 277 -24.68 27.34 -15.96
CA CYS A 277 -23.46 27.86 -16.56
C CYS A 277 -23.46 29.41 -16.53
N PRO A 278 -22.39 30.06 -16.03
CA PRO A 278 -22.33 31.52 -15.90
C PRO A 278 -22.28 32.25 -17.25
N ALA A 279 -21.73 31.60 -18.29
CA ALA A 279 -21.54 32.24 -19.60
C ALA A 279 -22.79 32.21 -20.50
N CYS A 280 -23.58 31.12 -20.45
CA CYS A 280 -24.71 30.93 -21.39
C CYS A 280 -26.05 30.59 -20.73
N ASN A 281 -26.11 30.57 -19.39
CA ASN A 281 -27.32 30.31 -18.60
C ASN A 281 -28.00 28.95 -18.89
N ALA A 282 -27.27 28.01 -19.52
CA ALA A 282 -27.73 26.65 -19.75
C ALA A 282 -27.81 25.88 -18.42
N ARG A 283 -28.86 25.06 -18.28
CA ARG A 283 -29.17 24.29 -17.07
C ARG A 283 -28.75 22.84 -17.26
N TYR A 284 -27.96 22.32 -16.32
CA TYR A 284 -27.51 20.93 -16.30
C TYR A 284 -28.02 20.24 -15.04
N ASP A 285 -28.60 19.05 -15.21
CA ASP A 285 -29.02 18.19 -14.10
C ASP A 285 -27.79 17.45 -13.56
N VAL A 286 -27.39 17.76 -12.33
CA VAL A 286 -26.20 17.18 -11.67
C VAL A 286 -26.58 16.20 -10.56
N THR A 287 -27.87 15.82 -10.48
CA THR A 287 -28.41 14.95 -9.43
C THR A 287 -27.71 13.58 -9.38
N ALA A 288 -27.27 13.04 -10.52
CA ALA A 288 -26.54 11.77 -10.59
C ALA A 288 -25.08 11.84 -10.09
N ILE A 289 -24.49 13.04 -10.06
CA ILE A 289 -23.11 13.27 -9.60
C ILE A 289 -23.08 13.49 -8.08
N LEU A 290 -24.15 14.06 -7.52
CA LEU A 290 -24.27 14.38 -6.10
C LEU A 290 -24.70 13.19 -5.23
N GLY A 291 -25.07 12.06 -5.84
CA GLY A 291 -25.52 10.86 -5.13
C GLY A 291 -26.85 11.05 -4.39
N GLU A 292 -27.58 9.95 -4.16
CA GLU A 292 -28.82 9.95 -3.38
C GLU A 292 -28.54 10.14 -1.88
N SER A 293 -27.89 11.23 -1.48
CA SER A 293 -27.91 11.65 -0.08
C SER A 293 -29.11 12.56 0.12
N LYS A 294 -30.05 12.10 0.93
CA LYS A 294 -31.19 12.87 1.42
C LYS A 294 -30.77 14.30 1.74
N VAL A 295 -31.54 15.24 1.20
CA VAL A 295 -31.67 16.62 1.66
C VAL A 295 -31.61 16.60 3.20
N ASP A 296 -30.56 17.22 3.75
CA ASP A 296 -30.26 17.52 5.18
C ASP A 296 -28.84 17.13 5.63
N ALA A 297 -28.02 16.46 4.81
CA ALA A 297 -26.60 16.22 5.11
C ALA A 297 -25.69 16.67 3.96
N ALA A 298 -24.84 17.66 4.24
CA ALA A 298 -23.87 18.24 3.32
C ALA A 298 -22.88 17.18 2.81
N PRO A 299 -22.81 16.91 1.49
CA PRO A 299 -21.77 16.08 0.91
C PRO A 299 -20.53 16.92 0.59
N GLU A 300 -19.42 16.68 1.31
CA GLU A 300 -18.09 17.14 0.90
C GLU A 300 -17.69 16.44 -0.40
N ILE A 301 -17.73 17.14 -1.53
CA ILE A 301 -17.18 16.67 -2.80
C ILE A 301 -16.34 17.80 -3.42
N PRO A 302 -15.04 17.58 -3.71
CA PRO A 302 -14.14 18.65 -4.13
C PRO A 302 -14.40 19.08 -5.58
N GLY A 303 -14.67 20.38 -5.78
CA GLY A 303 -14.29 21.22 -6.93
C GLY A 303 -14.32 20.61 -8.35
N GLN A 304 -15.28 19.74 -8.69
CA GLN A 304 -15.30 19.06 -9.99
C GLN A 304 -15.60 20.05 -11.12
N GLN A 305 -14.73 20.08 -12.14
CA GLN A 305 -14.88 20.91 -13.33
C GLN A 305 -15.80 20.24 -14.35
N ILE A 306 -16.83 20.96 -14.83
CA ILE A 306 -17.75 20.48 -15.85
C ILE A 306 -17.60 21.34 -17.11
N GLN A 307 -17.45 20.69 -18.27
CA GLN A 307 -17.45 21.36 -19.56
C GLN A 307 -18.89 21.55 -20.06
N CYS A 308 -19.28 22.80 -20.31
CA CYS A 308 -20.58 23.14 -20.87
C CYS A 308 -20.70 22.65 -22.33
N LYS A 309 -21.61 21.71 -22.61
CA LYS A 309 -21.87 21.23 -23.99
C LYS A 309 -22.37 22.32 -24.95
N ARG A 310 -22.91 23.43 -24.43
CA ARG A 310 -23.49 24.51 -25.23
C ARG A 310 -22.49 25.60 -25.63
N CYS A 311 -21.58 25.99 -24.73
CA CYS A 311 -20.61 27.07 -24.99
C CYS A 311 -19.14 26.62 -24.90
N GLY A 312 -18.87 25.35 -24.60
CA GLY A 312 -17.52 24.78 -24.53
C GLY A 312 -16.69 25.20 -23.32
N GLN A 313 -17.12 26.21 -22.55
CA GLN A 313 -16.40 26.68 -21.37
C GLN A 313 -16.50 25.69 -20.21
N ILE A 314 -15.37 25.54 -19.51
CA ILE A 314 -15.24 24.78 -18.29
C ILE A 314 -15.61 25.69 -17.13
N PHE A 315 -16.50 25.23 -16.26
CA PHE A 315 -16.87 25.95 -15.04
C PHE A 315 -16.80 24.99 -13.85
N THR A 316 -16.40 25.53 -12.70
CA THR A 316 -16.28 24.78 -11.44
C THR A 316 -17.59 24.88 -10.66
N LEU A 317 -18.02 23.75 -10.10
CA LEU A 317 -19.11 23.76 -9.12
C LEU A 317 -18.60 24.42 -7.82
N PRO A 318 -19.35 25.35 -7.21
CA PRO A 318 -18.99 25.91 -5.92
C PRO A 318 -18.97 24.81 -4.86
N GLU A 319 -17.95 24.83 -4.01
CA GLU A 319 -17.98 24.14 -2.72
C GLU A 319 -19.16 24.70 -1.92
N VAL A 320 -20.04 23.84 -1.44
CA VAL A 320 -21.18 24.24 -0.61
C VAL A 320 -20.71 24.14 0.83
N ASP A 321 -20.55 25.29 1.51
CA ASP A 321 -20.33 25.35 2.96
C ASP A 321 -21.53 24.79 3.74
#